data_AF-A0A4U1AP07-F1
#
_entry.id   AF-A0A4U1AP07-F1
#
_cell.length_a   1.000
_cell.length_b   1.000
_cell.length_c   1.000
_cell.angle_alpha   90.00
_cell.angle_beta   90.00
_cell.angle_gamma   90.00
#
_symmetry.space_group_name_H-M   'P 1'
#
loop_
_entity.id
_entity.type
_entity.pdbx_description
1 polymer ?
#
loop_
_entity_poly.entity_id
_entity_poly.type
_entity_poly.pdbx_seq_one_letter_code
_entity_poly.pdbx_strand_id
1 'polypeptide(L)'
;MDLSKYTLYSSGLKGAEATFAEIAEQTGITDVVYSFDGHKLTREKNVVILNKEQLERGDISMELASRMLNRTYYETEKIRKVLQTIFHMVNSGHQVFVIGAIQEDGSVKGGTGWAVELAKMFNRPLHVFDQPQKKWFTWKAGWQEDSPRIEYDTFVGSGTRYLSDAGREAIEKLFLDSFSK
;
A
#
# COMPACT_ATOMS: atom_id res chain seq x y z
N MET A 1 -18.29 -14.82 -9.46
CA MET A 1 -16.95 -14.28 -9.81
C MET A 1 -15.95 -15.17 -9.10
N ASP A 2 -14.95 -15.69 -9.80
CA ASP A 2 -13.87 -16.42 -9.15
C ASP A 2 -12.90 -15.40 -8.55
N LEU A 3 -12.93 -15.26 -7.23
CA LEU A 3 -12.12 -14.31 -6.49
C LEU A 3 -10.73 -14.87 -6.15
N SER A 4 -10.50 -16.18 -6.35
CA SER A 4 -9.22 -16.83 -6.05
C SER A 4 -8.08 -16.39 -6.97
N LYS A 5 -8.41 -15.86 -8.16
CA LYS A 5 -7.43 -15.27 -9.09
C LYS A 5 -6.86 -13.93 -8.64
N TYR A 6 -7.52 -13.26 -7.68
CA TYR A 6 -7.06 -11.97 -7.17
C TYR A 6 -6.04 -12.18 -6.04
N THR A 7 -5.01 -11.34 -6.02
CA THR A 7 -3.99 -11.32 -4.97
C THR A 7 -3.77 -9.90 -4.43
N LEU A 8 -3.91 -9.77 -3.11
CA LEU A 8 -3.57 -8.56 -2.35
C LEU A 8 -2.13 -8.64 -1.82
N TYR A 9 -1.32 -7.60 -2.03
CA TYR A 9 0.00 -7.46 -1.44
C TYR A 9 0.02 -6.39 -0.33
N SER A 10 0.64 -6.69 0.81
CA SER A 10 0.82 -5.77 1.94
C SER A 10 2.13 -6.00 2.71
N SER A 11 2.43 -5.20 3.74
CA SER A 11 3.58 -5.37 4.65
C SER A 11 3.20 -5.81 6.07
N GLY A 12 1.92 -6.12 6.30
CA GLY A 12 1.41 -6.65 7.57
C GLY A 12 1.43 -5.64 8.72
N LEU A 13 1.41 -4.34 8.40
CA LEU A 13 1.28 -3.27 9.38
C LEU A 13 -0.16 -3.19 9.91
N LYS A 14 -0.31 -2.67 11.13
CA LYS A 14 -1.63 -2.37 11.70
C LYS A 14 -2.33 -1.24 10.94
N GLY A 15 -3.64 -1.12 11.13
CA GLY A 15 -4.45 -0.07 10.52
C GLY A 15 -4.91 -0.50 9.13
N ALA A 16 -4.65 0.33 8.12
CA ALA A 16 -5.16 0.12 6.77
C ALA A 16 -4.80 -1.26 6.20
N GLU A 17 -3.54 -1.68 6.29
CA GLU A 17 -3.08 -2.96 5.70
C GLU A 17 -3.73 -4.17 6.35
N ALA A 18 -3.85 -4.17 7.68
CA ALA A 18 -4.58 -5.21 8.40
C ALA A 18 -6.04 -5.29 7.96
N THR A 19 -6.73 -4.14 7.80
CA THR A 19 -8.11 -4.10 7.34
C THR A 19 -8.26 -4.57 5.89
N PHE A 20 -7.36 -4.18 4.98
CA PHE A 20 -7.32 -4.73 3.62
C PHE A 20 -7.21 -6.26 3.64
N ALA A 21 -6.31 -6.81 4.47
CA ALA A 21 -6.10 -8.24 4.57
C ALA A 21 -7.30 -8.98 5.18
N GLU A 22 -7.95 -8.40 6.21
CA GLU A 22 -9.16 -8.95 6.82
C GLU A 22 -10.31 -9.07 5.81
N ILE A 23 -10.58 -7.99 5.06
CA ILE A 23 -11.65 -7.98 4.05
C ILE A 23 -11.31 -8.90 2.87
N ALA A 24 -10.05 -8.96 2.44
CA ALA A 24 -9.61 -9.90 1.41
C ALA A 24 -9.85 -11.36 1.84
N GLU A 25 -9.48 -11.73 3.07
CA GLU A 25 -9.72 -13.07 3.62
C GLU A 25 -11.23 -13.40 3.66
N GLN A 26 -12.06 -12.47 4.13
CA GLN A 26 -13.52 -12.65 4.19
C GLN A 26 -14.17 -12.81 2.81
N THR A 27 -13.62 -12.16 1.79
CA THR A 27 -14.11 -12.23 0.41
C THR A 27 -13.52 -13.40 -0.38
N GLY A 28 -12.58 -14.15 0.18
CA GLY A 28 -11.92 -15.29 -0.47
C GLY A 28 -10.81 -14.89 -1.45
N ILE A 29 -10.27 -13.68 -1.32
CA ILE A 29 -9.10 -13.18 -2.06
C ILE A 29 -7.83 -13.60 -1.33
N THR A 30 -6.83 -14.08 -2.08
CA THR A 30 -5.52 -14.44 -1.51
C THR A 30 -4.76 -13.18 -1.11
N ASP A 31 -4.19 -13.14 0.10
CA ASP A 31 -3.27 -12.10 0.51
C ASP A 31 -1.82 -12.61 0.62
N VAL A 32 -0.85 -11.77 0.31
CA VAL A 32 0.58 -12.01 0.48
C VAL A 32 1.18 -10.86 1.29
N VAL A 33 1.80 -11.19 2.41
CA VAL A 33 2.39 -10.22 3.33
C VAL A 33 3.91 -10.26 3.19
N TYR A 34 4.52 -9.28 2.55
CA TYR A 34 5.97 -9.17 2.53
C TYR A 34 6.50 -8.62 3.85
N SER A 35 7.54 -9.25 4.37
CA SER A 35 8.18 -8.84 5.63
C SER A 35 9.67 -9.17 5.62
N PHE A 36 10.37 -8.85 6.71
CA PHE A 36 11.79 -9.16 6.90
C PHE A 36 12.06 -9.55 8.35
N ASP A 37 13.22 -10.15 8.60
CA ASP A 37 13.60 -10.60 9.93
C ASP A 37 13.62 -9.44 10.97
N GLY A 38 12.94 -9.65 12.10
CA GLY A 38 12.76 -8.63 13.14
C GLY A 38 11.67 -7.57 12.86
N HIS A 39 10.91 -7.70 11.76
CA HIS A 39 9.77 -6.82 11.49
C HIS A 39 8.54 -7.20 12.32
N LYS A 40 7.98 -6.24 13.05
CA LYS A 40 6.82 -6.47 13.91
C LYS A 40 5.52 -6.45 13.10
N LEU A 41 4.96 -7.63 12.87
CA LEU A 41 3.71 -7.81 12.16
C LEU A 41 2.50 -7.71 13.09
N THR A 42 1.37 -7.29 12.53
CA THR A 42 0.07 -7.30 13.24
C THR A 42 -0.69 -8.60 12.99
N ARG A 43 -0.48 -9.21 11.83
CA ARG A 43 -1.08 -10.47 11.42
C ARG A 43 0.00 -11.36 10.79
N GLU A 44 0.16 -12.57 11.31
CA GLU A 44 1.19 -13.54 10.89
C GLU A 44 0.56 -14.62 10.00
N LYS A 45 -0.11 -14.20 8.92
CA LYS A 45 -0.68 -15.10 7.90
C LYS A 45 -0.11 -14.75 6.53
N ASN A 46 0.09 -15.76 5.68
CA ASN A 46 0.58 -15.62 4.31
C ASN A 46 1.84 -14.75 4.19
N VAL A 47 2.72 -14.85 5.19
CA VAL A 47 3.93 -14.02 5.31
C VAL A 47 5.06 -14.59 4.46
N VAL A 48 5.66 -13.75 3.64
CA VAL A 48 6.88 -14.02 2.88
C VAL A 48 8.00 -13.18 3.49
N ILE A 49 8.90 -13.85 4.22
CA ILE A 49 10.11 -13.23 4.77
C ILE A 49 11.13 -13.06 3.66
N LEU A 50 11.40 -11.81 3.29
CA LEU A 50 12.42 -11.44 2.31
C LEU A 50 13.80 -11.58 2.95
N ASN A 51 14.65 -12.39 2.33
CA ASN A 51 16.05 -12.49 2.71
C ASN A 51 16.84 -11.27 2.22
N LYS A 52 18.12 -11.18 2.61
CA LYS A 52 18.99 -10.04 2.26
C LYS A 52 19.09 -9.82 0.74
N GLU A 53 19.33 -10.88 -0.03
CA GLU A 53 19.46 -10.78 -1.50
C GLU A 53 18.16 -10.34 -2.17
N GLN A 54 17.00 -10.79 -1.66
CA GLN A 54 15.70 -10.38 -2.15
C GLN A 54 15.46 -8.90 -1.87
N LEU A 55 15.70 -8.45 -0.63
CA LEU A 55 15.60 -7.04 -0.23
C LEU A 55 16.49 -6.13 -1.10
N GLU A 56 17.69 -6.60 -1.46
CA GLU A 56 18.62 -5.88 -2.34
C GLU A 56 18.10 -5.73 -3.78
N ARG A 57 17.19 -6.59 -4.25
CA ARG A 57 16.55 -6.40 -5.58
C ARG A 57 15.61 -5.19 -5.61
N GLY A 58 15.11 -4.78 -4.45
CA GLY A 58 14.36 -3.55 -4.27
C GLY A 58 15.21 -2.38 -3.81
N ASP A 59 16.54 -2.47 -3.92
CA ASP A 59 17.41 -1.42 -3.42
C ASP A 59 17.28 -0.16 -4.29
N ILE A 60 16.62 0.83 -3.71
CA ILE A 60 16.59 2.19 -4.21
C ILE A 60 17.53 3.00 -3.33
N SER A 61 18.34 3.85 -3.95
CA SER A 61 19.25 4.72 -3.21
C SER A 61 18.48 5.51 -2.14
N MET A 62 19.01 5.52 -0.92
CA MET A 62 18.40 6.30 0.17
C MET A 62 18.33 7.79 -0.17
N GLU A 63 19.24 8.28 -1.00
CA GLU A 63 19.20 9.63 -1.53
C GLU A 63 17.94 9.89 -2.37
N LEU A 64 17.58 8.95 -3.27
CA LEU A 64 16.34 9.06 -4.05
C LEU A 64 15.12 9.03 -3.13
N ALA A 65 15.06 8.08 -2.19
CA ALA A 65 13.95 8.00 -1.23
C ALA A 65 13.82 9.27 -0.39
N SER A 66 14.93 9.82 0.11
CA SER A 66 14.98 11.07 0.85
C SER A 66 14.50 12.26 0.03
N ARG A 67 14.92 12.35 -1.23
CA ARG A 67 14.49 13.42 -2.14
C ARG A 67 12.99 13.34 -2.45
N MET A 68 12.48 12.15 -2.75
CA MET A 68 11.07 11.95 -3.10
C MET A 68 10.13 12.18 -1.92
N LEU A 69 10.56 11.82 -0.71
CA LEU A 69 9.76 11.98 0.51
C LEU A 69 10.06 13.28 1.25
N ASN A 70 10.89 14.15 0.66
CA ASN A 70 11.36 15.41 1.24
C ASN A 70 11.79 15.26 2.71
N ARG A 71 12.58 14.20 2.99
CA ARG A 71 12.91 13.80 4.36
C ARG A 71 14.32 13.23 4.49
N THR A 72 15.04 13.68 5.50
CA THR A 72 16.33 13.10 5.89
C THR A 72 16.12 11.89 6.81
N TYR A 73 16.71 10.74 6.44
CA TYR A 73 16.68 9.53 7.25
C TYR A 73 18.00 9.37 8.02
N TYR A 74 17.92 9.38 9.35
CA TYR A 74 19.08 9.20 10.24
C TYR A 74 19.29 7.73 10.66
N GLU A 75 18.21 6.93 10.75
CA GLU A 75 18.28 5.49 11.03
C GLU A 75 18.26 4.71 9.71
N THR A 76 19.42 4.28 9.24
CA THR A 76 19.59 3.86 7.84
C THR A 76 19.12 2.43 7.58
N GLU A 77 19.43 1.47 8.45
CA GLU A 77 19.20 0.06 8.12
C GLU A 77 17.75 -0.38 8.25
N LYS A 78 17.10 -0.07 9.37
CA LYS A 78 15.70 -0.50 9.61
C LYS A 78 14.74 0.18 8.65
N ILE A 79 14.93 1.48 8.41
CA ILE A 79 14.10 2.24 7.46
C ILE A 79 14.34 1.71 6.05
N ARG A 80 15.59 1.44 5.65
CA ARG A 80 15.90 0.84 4.35
C ARG A 80 15.14 -0.47 4.14
N LYS A 81 15.16 -1.40 5.13
CA LYS A 81 14.40 -2.65 5.03
C LYS A 81 12.90 -2.42 4.82
N VAL A 82 12.31 -1.46 5.53
CA VAL A 82 10.89 -1.09 5.34
C VAL A 82 10.64 -0.56 3.93
N LEU A 83 11.49 0.34 3.41
CA LEU A 83 11.35 0.89 2.06
C LEU A 83 11.50 -0.19 0.98
N GLN A 84 12.43 -1.13 1.17
CA GLN A 84 12.63 -2.30 0.30
C GLN A 84 11.41 -3.22 0.32
N THR A 85 10.82 -3.50 1.49
CA THR A 85 9.58 -4.27 1.58
C THR A 85 8.42 -3.63 0.82
N ILE A 86 8.24 -2.31 0.96
CA ILE A 86 7.21 -1.57 0.21
C ILE A 86 7.47 -1.62 -1.29
N PHE A 87 8.74 -1.57 -1.73
CA PHE A 87 9.09 -1.78 -3.14
C PHE A 87 8.58 -3.13 -3.64
N HIS A 88 8.81 -4.22 -2.90
CA HIS A 88 8.32 -5.54 -3.32
C HIS A 88 6.79 -5.60 -3.41
N MET A 89 6.07 -4.95 -2.50
CA MET A 89 4.61 -4.85 -2.58
C MET A 89 4.18 -4.17 -3.90
N VAL A 90 4.71 -2.97 -4.18
CA VAL A 90 4.33 -2.17 -5.36
C VAL A 90 4.84 -2.76 -6.66
N ASN A 91 5.95 -3.50 -6.62
CA ASN A 91 6.45 -4.21 -7.79
C ASN A 91 5.58 -5.43 -8.12
N SER A 92 5.08 -6.16 -7.12
CA SER A 92 4.23 -7.35 -7.30
C SER A 92 2.76 -7.03 -7.61
N GLY A 93 2.22 -5.92 -7.10
CA GLY A 93 0.86 -5.48 -7.40
C GLY A 93 0.78 -4.58 -8.65
N HIS A 94 -0.26 -4.75 -9.45
CA HIS A 94 -0.50 -3.90 -10.62
C HIS A 94 -1.23 -2.60 -10.25
N GLN A 95 -2.25 -2.69 -9.40
CA GLN A 95 -3.04 -1.55 -8.93
C GLN A 95 -2.70 -1.23 -7.47
N VAL A 96 -2.64 0.05 -7.09
CA VAL A 96 -2.22 0.48 -5.76
C VAL A 96 -3.30 1.29 -5.08
N PHE A 97 -3.75 0.83 -3.92
CA PHE A 97 -4.72 1.51 -3.06
C PHE A 97 -4.07 1.91 -1.74
N VAL A 98 -4.26 3.17 -1.37
CA VAL A 98 -3.62 3.77 -0.21
C VAL A 98 -4.64 4.50 0.65
N ILE A 99 -4.68 4.22 1.95
CA ILE A 99 -5.43 5.04 2.90
C ILE A 99 -4.48 5.99 3.61
N GLY A 100 -4.66 7.30 3.44
CA GLY A 100 -3.68 8.27 3.93
C GLY A 100 -4.23 9.68 4.08
N ALA A 101 -3.30 10.64 4.04
CA ALA A 101 -3.60 12.07 4.00
C ALA A 101 -2.75 12.72 2.92
N ILE A 102 -3.40 13.29 1.90
CA ILE A 102 -2.75 14.08 0.85
C ILE A 102 -2.42 15.46 1.43
N GLN A 103 -1.17 15.88 1.27
CA GLN A 103 -0.66 17.15 1.74
C GLN A 103 -0.84 18.24 0.68
N GLU A 104 -0.69 19.51 1.08
CA GLU A 104 -0.85 20.66 0.17
C GLU A 104 0.14 20.63 -1.02
N ASP A 105 1.31 20.01 -0.83
CA ASP A 105 2.31 19.80 -1.88
C ASP A 105 2.02 18.58 -2.79
N GLY A 106 0.89 17.88 -2.56
CA GLY A 106 0.47 16.70 -3.30
C GLY A 106 1.16 15.40 -2.87
N SER A 107 2.02 15.42 -1.86
CA SER A 107 2.59 14.21 -1.27
C SER A 107 1.60 13.52 -0.33
N VAL A 108 1.87 12.26 0.02
CA VAL A 108 1.08 11.54 1.04
C VAL A 108 1.89 11.38 2.31
N LYS A 109 1.28 11.72 3.44
CA LYS A 109 1.97 11.80 4.73
C LYS A 109 2.55 10.45 5.19
N GLY A 110 3.82 10.49 5.63
CA GLY A 110 4.47 9.39 6.35
C GLY A 110 5.08 8.31 5.46
N GLY A 111 5.35 7.12 6.03
CA GLY A 111 5.96 5.99 5.28
C GLY A 111 5.08 5.48 4.14
N THR A 112 3.77 5.69 4.24
CA THR A 112 2.79 5.42 3.19
C THR A 112 3.06 6.21 1.90
N GLY A 113 3.64 7.41 2.02
CA GLY A 113 4.05 8.21 0.86
C GLY A 113 5.04 7.48 -0.05
N TRP A 114 5.84 6.57 0.50
CA TRP A 114 6.77 5.80 -0.31
C TRP A 114 6.07 4.86 -1.31
N ALA A 115 4.99 4.20 -0.89
CA ALA A 115 4.20 3.36 -1.79
C ALA A 115 3.59 4.18 -2.94
N VAL A 116 3.14 5.39 -2.64
CA VAL A 116 2.59 6.36 -3.61
C VAL A 116 3.65 6.78 -4.61
N GLU A 117 4.83 7.17 -4.14
CA GLU A 117 5.93 7.60 -5.00
C GLU A 117 6.44 6.45 -5.89
N LEU A 118 6.53 5.23 -5.37
CA LEU A 118 6.83 4.04 -6.16
C LEU A 118 5.78 3.77 -7.24
N ALA A 119 4.50 3.85 -6.89
CA ALA A 119 3.40 3.63 -7.83
C ALA A 119 3.42 4.65 -8.98
N LYS A 120 3.73 5.93 -8.68
CA LYS A 120 3.95 6.97 -9.69
C LYS A 120 5.12 6.61 -10.61
N MET A 121 6.28 6.24 -10.05
CA MET A 121 7.47 5.88 -10.84
C MET A 121 7.25 4.69 -11.76
N PHE A 122 6.48 3.69 -11.32
CA PHE A 122 6.18 2.50 -12.12
C PHE A 122 4.92 2.65 -12.99
N ASN A 123 4.33 3.84 -13.04
CA ASN A 123 3.09 4.12 -13.77
C ASN A 123 1.96 3.14 -13.43
N ARG A 124 1.82 2.75 -12.15
CA ARG A 124 0.73 1.91 -11.66
C ARG A 124 -0.55 2.74 -11.52
N PRO A 125 -1.74 2.19 -11.83
CA PRO A 125 -3.00 2.78 -11.39
C PRO A 125 -2.98 2.99 -9.87
N LEU A 126 -3.08 4.24 -9.44
CA LEU A 126 -2.81 4.67 -8.08
C LEU A 126 -4.00 5.46 -7.53
N HIS A 127 -4.53 4.98 -6.41
CA HIS A 127 -5.68 5.54 -5.72
C HIS A 127 -5.36 5.79 -4.25
N VAL A 128 -5.67 7.00 -3.77
CA VAL A 128 -5.51 7.40 -2.37
C VAL A 128 -6.86 7.81 -1.81
N PHE A 129 -7.29 7.16 -0.72
CA PHE A 129 -8.36 7.69 0.11
C PHE A 129 -7.78 8.68 1.10
N ASP A 130 -8.16 9.95 0.94
CA ASP A 130 -7.78 11.01 1.85
C ASP A 130 -8.72 11.02 3.06
N GLN A 131 -8.25 10.56 4.22
CA GLN A 131 -9.08 10.47 5.42
C GLN A 131 -9.65 11.82 5.88
N PRO A 132 -8.90 12.95 5.84
CA PRO A 132 -9.45 14.26 6.19
C PRO A 132 -10.62 14.68 5.29
N GLN A 133 -10.51 14.51 3.97
CA GLN A 133 -11.56 14.86 3.02
C GLN A 133 -12.64 13.78 2.86
N LYS A 134 -12.36 12.55 3.35
CA LYS A 134 -13.22 11.36 3.23
C LYS A 134 -13.58 11.02 1.78
N LYS A 135 -12.60 11.15 0.88
CA LYS A 135 -12.77 10.96 -0.56
C LYS A 135 -11.61 10.20 -1.18
N TRP A 136 -11.90 9.48 -2.25
CA TRP A 136 -10.89 8.84 -3.08
C TRP A 136 -10.37 9.81 -4.13
N PHE A 137 -9.06 9.72 -4.40
CA PHE A 137 -8.37 10.45 -5.43
C PHE A 137 -7.50 9.51 -6.24
N THR A 138 -7.52 9.65 -7.56
CA THR A 138 -6.68 8.90 -8.50
C THR A 138 -5.56 9.78 -9.01
N TRP A 139 -4.35 9.23 -9.09
CA TRP A 139 -3.21 9.93 -9.68
C TRP A 139 -3.21 9.81 -11.21
N LYS A 140 -3.19 10.95 -11.90
CA LYS A 140 -2.95 11.05 -13.35
C LYS A 140 -1.83 12.08 -13.61
N ALA A 141 -2.16 13.26 -14.11
CA ALA A 141 -1.27 14.43 -14.15
C ALA A 141 -1.34 15.27 -12.86
N GLY A 142 -1.97 14.72 -11.81
CA GLY A 142 -2.34 15.35 -10.55
C GLY A 142 -3.42 14.52 -9.86
N TRP A 143 -3.76 14.86 -8.62
CA TRP A 143 -4.84 14.20 -7.89
C TRP A 143 -6.20 14.63 -8.43
N GLN A 144 -7.04 13.66 -8.78
CA GLN A 144 -8.42 13.88 -9.24
C GLN A 144 -9.37 13.05 -8.39
N GLU A 145 -10.46 13.65 -7.90
CA GLU A 145 -11.50 12.91 -7.18
C GLU A 145 -12.07 11.80 -8.07
N ASP A 146 -12.24 10.61 -7.49
CA ASP A 146 -12.65 9.41 -8.23
C ASP A 146 -13.43 8.44 -7.33
N SER A 147 -13.99 7.38 -7.92
CA SER A 147 -14.62 6.25 -7.22
C SER A 147 -14.00 4.95 -7.72
N PRO A 148 -12.80 4.61 -7.25
CA PRO A 148 -12.01 3.55 -7.83
C PRO A 148 -12.59 2.16 -7.52
N ARG A 149 -12.29 1.19 -8.37
CA ARG A 149 -12.61 -0.23 -8.21
C ARG A 149 -11.35 -1.06 -8.40
N ILE A 150 -11.36 -2.27 -7.84
CA ILE A 150 -10.31 -3.27 -8.06
C ILE A 150 -10.57 -3.89 -9.44
N GLU A 151 -9.77 -3.48 -10.42
CA GLU A 151 -9.93 -3.86 -11.83
C GLU A 151 -8.90 -4.89 -12.28
N TYR A 152 -7.86 -5.11 -11.48
CA TYR A 152 -6.73 -5.97 -11.82
C TYR A 152 -6.60 -7.15 -10.86
N ASP A 153 -6.10 -8.27 -11.38
CA ASP A 153 -5.90 -9.51 -10.62
C ASP A 153 -4.85 -9.36 -9.50
N THR A 154 -3.94 -8.39 -9.59
CA THR A 154 -2.99 -8.09 -8.50
C THR A 154 -3.07 -6.65 -8.06
N PHE A 155 -3.17 -6.44 -6.75
CA PHE A 155 -3.25 -5.10 -6.19
C PHE A 155 -2.54 -4.99 -4.83
N VAL A 156 -2.23 -3.76 -4.43
CA VAL A 156 -1.56 -3.42 -3.19
C VAL A 156 -2.53 -2.68 -2.28
N GLY A 157 -2.60 -3.11 -1.03
CA GLY A 157 -3.23 -2.36 0.05
C GLY A 157 -2.15 -1.81 0.96
N SER A 158 -1.98 -0.49 0.98
CA SER A 158 -1.10 0.20 1.92
C SER A 158 -1.83 1.35 2.61
N GLY A 159 -1.24 1.90 3.67
CA GLY A 159 -1.86 3.05 4.32
C GLY A 159 -1.35 3.36 5.72
N THR A 160 -2.10 4.25 6.36
CA THR A 160 -1.86 4.70 7.72
C THR A 160 -2.04 3.59 8.75
N ARG A 161 -1.24 3.67 9.81
CA ARG A 161 -1.41 2.85 11.04
C ARG A 161 -2.55 3.34 11.93
N TYR A 162 -3.03 4.57 11.69
CA TYR A 162 -4.12 5.22 12.41
C TYR A 162 -5.29 5.33 11.44
N LEU A 163 -5.97 4.20 11.24
CA LEU A 163 -7.14 4.10 10.39
C LEU A 163 -8.34 4.72 11.13
N SER A 164 -9.05 5.60 10.45
CA SER A 164 -10.35 6.14 10.90
C SER A 164 -11.50 5.25 10.46
N ASP A 165 -12.67 5.40 11.09
CA ASP A 165 -13.89 4.69 10.68
C ASP A 165 -14.23 4.93 9.20
N ALA A 166 -14.11 6.17 8.73
CA ALA A 166 -14.31 6.51 7.32
C ALA A 166 -13.30 5.80 6.40
N GLY A 167 -12.04 5.61 6.86
CA GLY A 167 -11.03 4.86 6.11
C GLY A 167 -11.35 3.36 6.06
N ARG A 168 -11.88 2.79 7.14
CA ARG A 168 -12.34 1.40 7.19
C ARG A 168 -13.54 1.18 6.27
N GLU A 169 -14.55 2.03 6.36
CA GLU A 169 -15.73 2.02 5.49
C GLU A 169 -15.32 2.17 4.02
N ALA A 170 -14.32 3.00 3.71
CA ALA A 170 -13.82 3.15 2.35
C ALA A 170 -13.19 1.86 1.80
N ILE A 171 -12.46 1.11 2.63
CA ILE A 171 -11.92 -0.20 2.24
C ILE A 171 -13.07 -1.19 2.01
N GLU A 172 -14.00 -1.31 2.95
CA GLU A 172 -15.14 -2.22 2.85
C GLU A 172 -15.97 -1.92 1.58
N LYS A 173 -16.26 -0.65 1.35
CA LYS A 173 -16.98 -0.17 0.16
C LYS A 173 -16.21 -0.43 -1.13
N LEU A 174 -14.89 -0.29 -1.14
CA LEU A 174 -14.06 -0.60 -2.31
C LEU A 174 -14.24 -2.07 -2.74
N PHE A 175 -14.17 -3.02 -1.79
CA PHE A 175 -14.37 -4.44 -2.11
C PHE A 175 -15.82 -4.71 -2.52
N LEU A 176 -16.78 -4.12 -1.81
CA LEU A 176 -18.20 -4.26 -2.13
C LEU A 176 -18.48 -3.79 -3.56
N ASP A 177 -18.06 -2.59 -3.93
CA ASP A 177 -18.30 -2.01 -5.26
C ASP A 177 -17.53 -2.75 -6.37
N SER A 178 -16.42 -3.44 -6.04
CA SER A 178 -15.61 -4.18 -7.01
C SER A 178 -16.12 -5.59 -7.27
N PHE A 179 -16.68 -6.26 -6.25
CA PHE A 179 -16.96 -7.69 -6.30
C PHE A 179 -18.42 -8.07 -6.00
N SER A 180 -19.26 -7.12 -5.55
CA SER A 180 -20.69 -7.36 -5.48
C SER A 180 -21.27 -7.36 -6.88
N LYS A 181 -22.11 -8.37 -7.16
CA LYS A 181 -22.78 -8.56 -8.45
C LYS A 181 -23.52 -7.32 -8.93
#